data_AF-A0A0F3IGU1-F1
#
_entry.id   AF-A0A0F3IGU1-F1
#
_cell.length_a   1.000
_cell.length_b   1.000
_cell.length_c   1.000
_cell.angle_alpha   90.00
_cell.angle_beta   90.00
_cell.angle_gamma   90.00
#
_symmetry.space_group_name_H-M   'P 1'
#
loop_
_entity.id
_entity.type
_entity.pdbx_description
1 polymer ?
#
loop_
_entity_poly.entity_id
_entity_poly.type
_entity_poly.pdbx_seq_one_letter_code
_entity_poly.pdbx_strand_id
1 'polypeptide(L)'
;MKIYLILHKFIKTLTPAEKLIIIDPYFYTKDGLADATITLTEIITPILDQIDHITVVYNKGNSYSQEYIKQAINAKAGREIHFNNIKSSKFHDRFWINPITKTGIVIGTSLNGIGKKIALIDRISPSDVETLLENVNSLYL
;
A
#
# COMPACT_ATOMS: atom_id res chain seq x y z
N MET A 1 -4.85 -5.98 19.54
CA MET A 1 -3.94 -6.97 18.92
C MET A 1 -2.55 -6.34 18.70
N LYS A 2 -1.46 -6.94 19.18
CA LYS A 2 -0.11 -6.33 19.22
C LYS A 2 0.51 -6.03 17.83
N ILE A 3 0.08 -6.73 16.77
CA ILE A 3 0.69 -6.61 15.44
C ILE A 3 0.39 -5.27 14.76
N TYR A 4 -0.83 -4.75 14.86
CA TYR A 4 -1.17 -3.43 14.30
C TYR A 4 -0.36 -2.31 14.94
N LEU A 5 -0.05 -2.41 16.23
CA LEU A 5 0.81 -1.42 16.90
C LEU A 5 2.22 -1.38 16.30
N ILE A 6 2.75 -2.51 15.85
CA ILE A 6 4.06 -2.56 15.17
C ILE A 6 3.91 -1.97 13.76
N LEU A 7 2.93 -2.42 12.99
CA LEU A 7 2.68 -1.92 11.63
C LEU A 7 2.47 -0.40 11.63
N HIS A 8 1.69 0.12 12.58
CA HIS A 8 1.45 1.56 12.74
C HIS A 8 2.74 2.34 13.00
N LYS A 9 3.75 1.79 13.69
CA LYS A 9 5.05 2.47 13.86
C LYS A 9 5.77 2.67 12.53
N PHE A 10 5.65 1.72 11.61
CA PHE A 10 6.24 1.82 10.26
C PHE A 10 5.38 2.70 9.35
N ILE A 11 4.06 2.53 9.37
CA ILE A 11 3.16 3.34 8.55
C ILE A 11 3.27 4.83 8.90
N LYS A 12 3.42 5.17 10.18
CA LYS A 12 3.65 6.56 10.62
C LYS A 12 4.95 7.17 10.11
N THR A 13 5.94 6.38 9.65
CA THR A 13 7.15 6.97 9.05
C THR A 13 6.90 7.51 7.64
N LEU A 14 5.73 7.23 7.06
CA LEU A 14 5.33 7.74 5.75
C LEU A 14 4.61 9.10 5.84
N THR A 15 4.61 9.78 7.00
CA THR A 15 4.03 11.13 7.15
C THR A 15 5.03 12.22 6.77
N PRO A 16 4.59 13.37 6.21
CA PRO A 16 3.22 13.69 5.80
C PRO A 16 2.74 12.86 4.60
N ALA A 17 1.54 12.30 4.68
CA ALA A 17 1.11 11.21 3.80
C ALA A 17 0.15 11.63 2.67
N GLU A 18 0.22 12.86 2.16
CA GLU A 18 -0.70 13.35 1.10
C GLU A 18 -0.78 12.40 -0.11
N LYS A 19 0.35 11.81 -0.48
CA LYS A 19 0.46 10.83 -1.56
C LYS A 19 1.07 9.53 -1.03
N LEU A 20 0.48 8.41 -1.43
CA LEU A 20 0.98 7.08 -1.13
C LEU A 20 1.08 6.26 -2.40
N ILE A 21 2.23 5.63 -2.64
CA ILE A 21 2.41 4.62 -3.68
C ILE A 21 2.46 3.25 -3.01
N ILE A 22 1.57 2.35 -3.41
CA ILE A 22 1.55 0.95 -2.99
C ILE A 22 1.97 0.10 -4.18
N ILE A 23 3.10 -0.57 -4.05
CA ILE A 23 3.57 -1.59 -4.98
C ILE A 23 3.25 -2.93 -4.32
N ASP A 24 2.33 -3.70 -4.88
CA ASP A 24 2.10 -5.09 -4.47
C ASP A 24 1.50 -5.86 -5.66
N PRO A 25 2.23 -6.85 -6.22
CA PRO A 25 1.77 -7.58 -7.41
C PRO A 25 0.45 -8.30 -7.21
N TYR A 26 0.06 -8.58 -5.97
CA TYR A 26 -1.14 -9.34 -5.61
C TYR A 26 -2.15 -8.50 -4.82
N PHE A 27 -2.01 -7.17 -4.79
CA PHE A 27 -2.86 -6.28 -3.98
C PHE A 27 -4.36 -6.50 -4.21
N TYR A 28 -4.74 -6.77 -5.46
CA TYR A 28 -6.12 -6.92 -5.90
C TYR A 28 -6.54 -8.39 -6.14
N THR A 29 -5.83 -9.37 -5.59
CA THR A 29 -6.29 -10.77 -5.71
C THR A 29 -7.56 -11.03 -4.89
N LYS A 30 -8.46 -11.87 -5.42
CA LYS A 30 -9.76 -12.17 -4.81
C LYS A 30 -9.67 -12.96 -3.50
N ASP A 31 -8.64 -13.79 -3.35
CA ASP A 31 -8.52 -14.72 -2.22
C ASP A 31 -8.37 -13.95 -0.91
N GLY A 32 -9.40 -14.04 -0.06
CA GLY A 32 -9.45 -13.31 1.21
C GLY A 32 -9.62 -11.79 1.06
N LEU A 33 -10.25 -11.31 -0.01
CA LEU A 33 -10.41 -9.87 -0.26
C LEU A 33 -11.05 -9.11 0.92
N ALA A 34 -12.08 -9.67 1.56
CA ALA A 34 -12.72 -9.04 2.72
C ALA A 34 -11.74 -8.90 3.90
N ASP A 35 -11.04 -9.97 4.27
CA ASP A 35 -10.01 -9.97 5.32
C ASP A 35 -8.86 -8.99 4.98
N ALA A 36 -8.42 -8.95 3.72
CA ALA A 36 -7.36 -8.06 3.25
C ALA A 36 -7.79 -6.60 3.39
N THR A 37 -9.04 -6.29 3.04
CA THR A 37 -9.60 -4.95 3.11
C THR A 37 -9.72 -4.47 4.56
N ILE A 38 -10.19 -5.33 5.47
CA ILE A 38 -10.20 -5.02 6.91
C ILE A 38 -8.77 -4.77 7.39
N THR A 39 -7.84 -5.65 7.05
CA THR A 39 -6.43 -5.51 7.43
C THR A 39 -5.81 -4.22 6.87
N LEU A 40 -6.07 -3.89 5.61
CA LEU A 40 -5.61 -2.68 4.93
C LEU A 40 -6.12 -1.42 5.63
N THR A 41 -7.43 -1.34 5.85
CA THR A 41 -8.06 -0.17 6.49
C THR A 41 -7.55 0.04 7.91
N GLU A 42 -7.31 -1.02 8.67
CA GLU A 42 -6.69 -0.93 10.00
C GLU A 42 -5.22 -0.50 9.95
N ILE A 43 -4.44 -0.99 8.98
CA ILE A 43 -3.03 -0.63 8.82
C ILE A 43 -2.86 0.84 8.42
N ILE A 44 -3.68 1.34 7.50
CA ILE A 44 -3.56 2.68 6.94
C ILE A 44 -4.18 3.77 7.83
N THR A 45 -5.05 3.39 8.78
CA THR A 45 -5.74 4.31 9.70
C THR A 45 -4.85 5.44 10.27
N PRO A 46 -3.60 5.20 10.73
CA PRO A 46 -2.76 6.25 11.32
C PRO A 46 -2.38 7.41 10.41
N ILE A 47 -2.54 7.25 9.09
CA ILE A 47 -2.18 8.26 8.08
C ILE A 47 -3.34 8.57 7.14
N LEU A 48 -4.50 7.94 7.34
CA LEU A 48 -5.62 7.97 6.41
C LEU A 48 -6.23 9.36 6.25
N ASP A 49 -6.23 10.15 7.32
CA ASP A 49 -6.71 11.53 7.33
C ASP A 49 -5.90 12.44 6.40
N GLN A 50 -4.61 12.16 6.23
CA GLN A 50 -3.69 12.93 5.40
C GLN A 50 -3.69 12.51 3.93
N ILE A 51 -4.07 11.28 3.60
CA ILE A 51 -3.93 10.74 2.23
C ILE A 51 -4.98 11.31 1.29
N ASP A 52 -4.57 12.01 0.25
CA ASP A 52 -5.46 12.49 -0.81
C ASP A 52 -5.38 11.61 -2.06
N HIS A 53 -4.18 11.05 -2.34
CA HIS A 53 -3.92 10.24 -3.51
C HIS A 53 -3.25 8.90 -3.17
N ILE A 54 -3.77 7.82 -3.72
CA ILE A 54 -3.15 6.49 -3.67
C ILE A 54 -2.86 6.02 -5.10
N THR A 55 -1.61 5.75 -5.40
CA THR A 55 -1.22 5.02 -6.61
C THR A 55 -0.96 3.57 -6.26
N VAL A 56 -1.60 2.62 -6.95
CA VAL A 56 -1.36 1.19 -6.75
C VAL A 56 -0.73 0.59 -8.00
N VAL A 57 0.48 0.05 -7.86
CA VAL A 57 1.17 -0.75 -8.88
C VAL A 57 0.92 -2.22 -8.59
N TYR A 58 0.20 -2.90 -9.47
CA TYR A 58 -0.25 -4.29 -9.28
C TYR A 58 -0.02 -5.13 -10.54
N ASN A 59 0.01 -6.45 -10.39
CA ASN A 59 0.12 -7.37 -11.53
C ASN A 59 -1.15 -8.20 -11.71
N LYS A 60 -1.64 -8.79 -10.61
CA LYS A 60 -2.80 -9.67 -10.56
C LYS A 60 -3.96 -9.01 -9.82
N GLY A 61 -5.15 -9.15 -10.39
CA GLY A 61 -6.39 -8.60 -9.86
C GLY A 61 -7.37 -8.25 -10.96
N ASN A 62 -8.50 -7.66 -10.57
CA ASN A 62 -9.57 -7.25 -11.49
C ASN A 62 -10.23 -5.94 -11.02
N SER A 63 -11.07 -5.37 -11.87
CA SER A 63 -11.79 -4.12 -11.59
C SER A 63 -12.69 -4.21 -10.37
N TYR A 64 -13.35 -5.35 -10.13
CA TYR A 64 -14.19 -5.55 -8.95
C TYR A 64 -13.40 -5.42 -7.65
N SER A 65 -12.23 -6.08 -7.55
CA SER A 65 -11.35 -5.95 -6.39
C SER A 65 -10.79 -4.53 -6.19
N GLN A 66 -10.54 -3.81 -7.29
CA GLN A 66 -10.09 -2.42 -7.24
C GLN A 66 -11.16 -1.51 -6.63
N GLU A 67 -12.39 -1.63 -7.15
CA GLU A 67 -13.52 -0.84 -6.68
C GLU A 67 -13.87 -1.18 -5.23
N TYR A 68 -13.83 -2.46 -4.86
CA TYR A 68 -14.10 -2.89 -3.49
C TYR A 68 -13.12 -2.27 -2.48
N ILE A 69 -11.82 -2.28 -2.78
CA ILE A 69 -10.81 -1.66 -1.92
C ILE A 69 -10.97 -0.13 -1.88
N LYS A 70 -11.20 0.50 -3.04
CA LYS A 70 -11.45 1.95 -3.13
C LYS A 70 -12.63 2.36 -2.23
N GLN A 71 -13.75 1.66 -2.34
CA GLN A 71 -14.95 1.94 -1.54
C GLN A 71 -14.69 1.78 -0.04
N ALA A 72 -13.98 0.72 0.37
CA ALA A 72 -13.68 0.50 1.77
C ALA A 72 -12.74 1.57 2.36
N ILE A 73 -11.72 1.99 1.60
CA ILE A 73 -10.83 3.07 2.00
C ILE A 73 -11.61 4.39 2.10
N ASN A 74 -12.41 4.75 1.10
CA ASN A 74 -13.22 5.97 1.12
C ASN A 74 -14.23 5.97 2.28
N ALA A 75 -14.88 4.84 2.54
CA ALA A 75 -15.80 4.69 3.67
C ALA A 75 -15.09 4.87 5.02
N LYS A 76 -13.89 4.31 5.18
CA LYS A 76 -13.07 4.49 6.40
C LYS A 76 -12.57 5.93 6.54
N ALA A 77 -12.22 6.59 5.44
CA ALA A 77 -11.75 7.97 5.43
C ALA A 77 -12.87 9.00 5.63
N GLY A 78 -14.12 8.64 5.31
CA GLY A 78 -15.26 9.57 5.31
C GLY A 78 -15.21 10.60 4.17
N ARG A 79 -14.35 10.40 3.17
CA ARG A 79 -14.19 11.26 1.99
C ARG A 79 -13.68 10.46 0.80
N GLU A 80 -13.76 11.06 -0.39
CA GLU A 80 -13.14 10.48 -1.57
C GLU A 80 -11.61 10.62 -1.51
N ILE A 81 -10.92 9.53 -1.81
CA ILE A 81 -9.48 9.47 -2.08
C ILE A 81 -9.29 9.16 -3.56
N HIS A 82 -8.37 9.86 -4.22
CA HIS A 82 -8.06 9.64 -5.62
C HIS A 82 -7.19 8.40 -5.80
N PHE A 83 -7.66 7.43 -6.59
CA PHE A 83 -6.91 6.22 -6.91
C PHE A 83 -6.37 6.27 -8.34
N ASN A 84 -5.09 5.95 -8.50
CA ASN A 84 -4.47 5.66 -9.77
C ASN A 84 -3.97 4.20 -9.78
N ASN A 85 -4.48 3.36 -10.68
CA ASN A 85 -4.16 1.94 -10.72
C ASN A 85 -3.29 1.62 -11.95
N ILE A 86 -2.06 1.17 -11.72
CA ILE A 86 -1.09 0.86 -12.77
C ILE A 86 -0.84 -0.65 -12.80
N LYS A 87 -1.18 -1.30 -13.91
CA LYS A 87 -0.89 -2.72 -14.10
C LYS A 87 0.53 -2.91 -14.63
N SER A 88 1.38 -3.61 -13.88
CA SER A 88 2.76 -3.89 -14.28
C SER A 88 3.27 -5.21 -13.69
N SER A 89 4.06 -5.95 -14.47
CA SER A 89 4.77 -7.15 -14.05
C SER A 89 6.21 -6.88 -13.58
N LYS A 90 6.67 -5.62 -13.60
CA LYS A 90 8.05 -5.20 -13.30
C LYS A 90 8.45 -5.40 -11.83
N PHE A 91 7.47 -5.44 -10.94
CA PHE A 91 7.69 -5.55 -9.50
C PHE A 91 7.25 -6.92 -8.99
N HIS A 92 8.02 -7.47 -8.05
CA HIS A 92 7.75 -8.76 -7.41
C HIS A 92 7.59 -8.64 -5.89
N ASP A 93 8.20 -7.61 -5.29
CA ASP A 93 8.14 -7.30 -3.86
C ASP A 93 7.01 -6.32 -3.52
N ARG A 94 6.84 -6.06 -2.22
CA ARG A 94 5.75 -5.22 -1.71
C ARG A 94 6.32 -4.01 -0.98
N PHE A 95 6.08 -2.83 -1.55
CA PHE A 95 6.62 -1.57 -1.05
C PHE A 95 5.51 -0.54 -0.88
N TRP A 96 5.55 0.21 0.21
CA TRP A 96 4.68 1.35 0.42
C TRP A 96 5.57 2.57 0.55
N ILE A 97 5.38 3.56 -0.32
CA ILE A 97 6.32 4.65 -0.54
C ILE A 97 5.57 5.98 -0.44
N ASN A 98 6.16 6.92 0.28
CA ASN A 98 5.78 8.32 0.20
C ASN A 98 6.69 9.01 -0.84
N PRO A 99 6.15 9.42 -2.00
CA PRO A 99 6.94 10.05 -3.05
C PRO A 99 7.38 11.48 -2.71
N ILE A 100 6.72 12.15 -1.75
CA ILE A 100 7.03 13.52 -1.34
C ILE A 100 8.26 13.54 -0.44
N THR A 101 8.28 12.66 0.58
CA THR A 101 9.38 12.59 1.55
C THR A 101 10.47 11.61 1.16
N LYS A 102 10.28 10.84 0.07
CA LYS A 102 11.17 9.76 -0.37
C LYS A 102 11.45 8.75 0.76
N THR A 103 10.42 8.43 1.54
CA THR A 103 10.46 7.39 2.55
C THR A 103 9.67 6.18 2.07
N GLY A 104 10.05 4.98 2.53
CA GLY A 104 9.37 3.77 2.14
C GLY A 104 9.53 2.64 3.14
N ILE A 105 8.61 1.70 3.08
CA ILE A 105 8.62 0.47 3.86
C ILE A 105 8.42 -0.74 2.95
N VAL A 106 9.04 -1.86 3.31
CA VAL A 106 8.88 -3.15 2.64
C VAL A 106 8.05 -4.09 3.52
N ILE A 107 7.16 -4.87 2.92
CA ILE A 107 6.34 -5.87 3.62
C ILE A 107 6.57 -7.24 2.98
N GLY A 108 7.15 -8.18 3.74
CA GLY A 108 7.54 -9.50 3.23
C GLY A 108 6.37 -10.46 2.97
N THR A 109 5.16 -10.11 3.39
CA THR A 109 3.95 -10.94 3.22
C THR A 109 2.81 -10.14 2.62
N SER A 110 1.83 -10.82 2.02
CA SER A 110 0.60 -10.15 1.59
C SER A 110 -0.22 -9.70 2.80
N LEU A 111 -1.14 -8.75 2.61
CA LEU A 111 -2.04 -8.29 3.67
C LEU A 111 -2.75 -9.47 4.36
N ASN A 112 -3.22 -10.46 3.58
CA ASN A 112 -3.86 -11.66 4.10
C ASN A 112 -2.94 -12.61 4.86
N GLY A 113 -1.62 -12.47 4.71
CA GLY A 113 -0.64 -13.23 5.47
C GLY A 113 -0.33 -12.62 6.84
N ILE A 114 -0.70 -11.37 7.11
CA ILE A 114 -0.40 -10.69 8.37
C ILE A 114 -1.12 -11.38 9.52
N GLY A 115 -0.37 -11.83 10.53
CA GLY A 115 -0.89 -12.57 11.68
C GLY A 115 -1.22 -14.04 11.40
N LYS A 116 -1.23 -14.48 10.13
CA LYS A 116 -1.44 -15.89 9.71
C LYS A 116 -0.14 -16.58 9.28
N LYS A 117 0.87 -15.82 8.84
CA LYS A 117 2.19 -16.28 8.40
C LYS A 117 3.28 -15.42 9.04
N ILE A 118 4.54 -15.86 8.93
CA ILE A 118 5.68 -15.01 9.26
C ILE A 118 5.60 -13.74 8.38
N ALA A 119 5.66 -12.59 9.04
CA ALA A 119 5.58 -11.28 8.40
C ALA A 119 6.83 -10.49 8.77
N LEU A 120 7.51 -9.97 7.75
CA LEU A 120 8.60 -9.01 7.90
C LEU A 120 8.11 -7.64 7.45
N ILE A 121 8.46 -6.61 8.22
CA ILE A 121 8.26 -5.22 7.84
C ILE A 121 9.52 -4.45 8.22
N ASP A 122 10.04 -3.64 7.30
CA ASP A 122 11.18 -2.78 7.57
C ASP A 122 11.12 -1.50 6.74
N ARG A 123 11.99 -0.54 7.07
CA ARG A 123 12.22 0.66 6.29
C ARG A 123 13.12 0.35 5.10
N ILE A 124 12.86 1.04 4.00
CA ILE A 124 13.69 0.99 2.81
C ILE A 124 14.77 2.08 2.92
N SER A 125 15.97 1.82 2.41
CA SER A 125 17.01 2.84 2.34
C SER A 125 16.58 3.98 1.40
N PRO A 126 16.99 5.25 1.65
CA PRO A 126 16.61 6.35 0.77
C PRO A 126 17.00 6.15 -0.70
N SER A 127 18.17 5.56 -0.98
CA SER A 127 18.64 5.27 -2.35
C SER A 127 17.77 4.24 -3.07
N ASP A 128 17.28 3.23 -2.35
CA ASP A 128 16.37 2.23 -2.91
C ASP A 128 14.99 2.85 -3.17
N VAL A 129 14.53 3.77 -2.30
CA VAL A 129 13.27 4.52 -2.54
C VAL A 129 13.37 5.36 -3.81
N GLU A 130 14.48 6.06 -4.02
CA GLU A 130 14.69 6.84 -5.25
C GLU A 130 14.66 5.95 -6.49
N THR A 131 15.37 4.82 -6.44
CA THR A 131 15.37 3.82 -7.52
C THR A 131 13.95 3.28 -7.79
N LEU A 132 13.16 3.00 -6.75
CA LEU A 132 11.77 2.57 -6.90
C LEU A 132 10.90 3.65 -7.53
N LEU A 133 11.07 4.91 -7.15
CA LEU A 133 10.31 6.04 -7.72
C LEU A 133 10.64 6.25 -9.20
N GLU A 134 11.91 6.18 -9.59
CA GLU A 134 12.32 6.20 -11.01
C GLU A 134 11.68 5.07 -11.80
N ASN A 135 11.67 3.85 -11.23
CA ASN A 135 11.07 2.69 -11.84
C ASN A 135 9.55 2.78 -11.99
N VAL A 136 8.86 3.46 -11.06
CA VAL A 136 7.42 3.74 -11.15
C VAL A 136 7.15 4.85 -12.17
N ASN A 137 7.94 5.92 -12.17
CA ASN A 137 7.80 7.01 -13.14
C ASN A 137 7.97 6.53 -14.58
N SER A 138 8.86 5.55 -14.81
CA SER A 138 9.03 4.93 -16.12
C SER A 138 7.82 4.12 -16.61
N LEU A 139 6.77 3.92 -15.80
CA LEU A 139 5.54 3.25 -16.22
C LEU A 139 4.53 4.21 -16.87
N TYR A 140 4.75 5.53 -16.77
CA TYR A 140 3.90 6.54 -17.40
C TYR A 140 4.41 6.95 -18.80
N LEU A 141 5.56 6.43 -19.21
CA LEU A 141 6.18 6.64 -20.52
C LEU A 141 5.82 5.48 -21.46
#